data_AF-A0A0C9RUQ9-F1
#
_entry.id   AF-A0A0C9RUQ9-F1
#
_cell.length_a   1.000
_cell.length_b   1.000
_cell.length_c   1.000
_cell.angle_alpha   90.00
_cell.angle_beta   90.00
_cell.angle_gamma   90.00
#
_symmetry.space_group_name_H-M   'P 1'
#
loop_
_entity.id
_entity.type
_entity.pdbx_description
1 polymer ?
#
loop_
_entity_poly.entity_id
_entity_poly.type
_entity_poly.pdbx_seq_one_letter_code
_entity_poly.pdbx_strand_id
1 'polypeptide(L)'
;TIYYECKDGYNLEGEKKIRCGLNRTWSDRRPMCRPKDACDHFDVVHGQVSGQKSGGEFFKLGDSAFVTCDRGFRVKGTDQLYCDKDGLWNDDIPTCVESNCTRFEPGPHLQVDEFKDMHKTQFTEGTFINFRCEDGYLLEGALSSVCSNGGWYGRMPKCKQIRCGSLRAPRNGWITSNYSTAVGDTASFGCFQGYVLMGSDRRRCDNDGQWNGTPARCVPKRIMEARDRHGCLDPGAPDNGFQLRRTNFQVGSDVTFACQPGYHMRGNATISCREDKEWSAAVPLCLGKFYYDKRRFAGRTLSDVAAKILAVNASRH
;
A
#
# COMPACT_ATOMS: atom_id res chain seq x y z
N THR A 1 -46.68 -28.04 -49.91
CA THR A 1 -45.46 -27.22 -50.04
C THR A 1 -45.85 -25.82 -50.37
N ILE A 2 -45.24 -24.82 -49.72
CA ILE A 2 -45.53 -23.40 -49.90
C ILE A 2 -44.27 -22.70 -50.39
N TYR A 3 -44.45 -21.72 -51.26
CA TYR A 3 -43.42 -20.82 -51.75
C TYR A 3 -43.67 -19.42 -51.21
N TYR A 4 -42.62 -18.78 -50.72
CA TYR A 4 -42.67 -17.40 -50.25
C TYR A 4 -41.91 -16.48 -51.19
N GLU A 5 -42.45 -15.29 -51.35
CA GLU A 5 -41.85 -14.20 -52.11
C GLU A 5 -42.19 -12.90 -51.40
N CYS A 6 -41.22 -11.99 -51.38
CA CYS A 6 -41.38 -10.68 -50.78
C CYS A 6 -41.79 -9.66 -51.83
N LYS A 7 -42.52 -8.63 -51.39
CA LYS A 7 -42.83 -7.47 -52.24
C LYS A 7 -41.54 -6.77 -52.66
N ASP A 8 -41.59 -6.04 -53.77
CA ASP A 8 -40.47 -5.22 -54.23
C ASP A 8 -40.00 -4.27 -53.12
N GLY A 9 -38.68 -4.14 -53.01
CA GLY A 9 -38.03 -3.40 -51.93
C GLY A 9 -37.74 -4.24 -50.67
N TYR A 10 -38.08 -5.52 -50.65
CA TYR A 10 -37.79 -6.44 -49.54
C TYR A 10 -36.97 -7.66 -49.98
N ASN A 11 -36.10 -8.15 -49.10
CA ASN A 11 -35.38 -9.41 -49.22
C ASN A 11 -36.05 -10.48 -48.34
N LEU A 12 -36.11 -11.71 -48.84
CA LEU A 12 -36.62 -12.86 -48.10
C LEU A 12 -35.54 -13.42 -47.17
N GLU A 13 -35.82 -13.48 -45.87
CA GLU A 13 -34.98 -14.12 -44.87
C GLU A 13 -35.58 -15.48 -44.45
N GLY A 14 -34.81 -16.55 -44.66
CA GLY A 14 -35.21 -17.93 -44.40
C GLY A 14 -35.52 -18.74 -45.68
N GLU A 15 -36.07 -19.94 -45.51
CA GLU A 15 -36.29 -20.86 -46.63
C GLU A 15 -37.42 -20.40 -47.57
N LYS A 16 -37.08 -20.18 -48.84
CA LYS A 16 -38.03 -19.81 -49.90
C LYS A 16 -39.13 -20.85 -50.11
N LYS A 17 -38.86 -22.11 -49.77
CA LYS A 17 -39.76 -23.24 -49.99
C LYS A 17 -39.80 -24.16 -48.77
N ILE A 18 -40.89 -24.07 -47.99
CA ILE A 18 -41.13 -24.97 -46.87
C ILE A 18 -42.18 -26.02 -47.21
N ARG A 19 -42.01 -27.23 -46.66
CA ARG A 19 -42.88 -28.39 -46.92
C ARG A 19 -43.57 -28.80 -45.63
N CYS A 20 -44.84 -29.19 -45.71
CA CYS A 20 -45.52 -29.80 -44.57
C CYS A 20 -45.17 -31.29 -44.55
N GLY A 21 -44.52 -31.73 -43.47
CA GLY A 21 -44.14 -33.12 -43.27
C GLY A 21 -45.32 -33.99 -42.84
N LEU A 22 -45.13 -35.31 -42.86
CA LEU A 22 -46.15 -36.30 -42.49
C LEU A 22 -46.63 -36.14 -41.03
N ASN A 23 -45.80 -35.55 -40.17
CA ASN A 23 -46.13 -35.25 -38.77
C ASN A 23 -46.94 -33.95 -38.61
N ARG A 24 -47.45 -33.37 -39.70
CA ARG A 24 -48.17 -32.07 -39.73
C ARG A 24 -47.33 -30.88 -39.24
N THR A 25 -46.01 -31.02 -39.23
CA THR A 25 -45.05 -29.94 -38.93
C THR A 25 -44.41 -29.44 -40.21
N TRP A 26 -44.12 -28.13 -40.28
CA TRP A 26 -43.39 -27.55 -41.39
C TRP A 26 -41.90 -27.90 -41.31
N SER A 27 -41.26 -28.03 -42.47
CA SER A 27 -39.82 -28.30 -42.58
C SER A 27 -38.95 -27.17 -42.04
N ASP A 28 -39.50 -25.95 -41.98
CA ASP A 28 -38.84 -24.76 -41.45
C ASP A 28 -39.90 -23.76 -40.93
N ARG A 29 -39.46 -22.70 -40.25
CA ARG A 29 -40.29 -21.57 -39.83
C ARG A 29 -40.74 -20.75 -41.04
N ARG A 30 -41.79 -19.95 -40.87
CA ARG A 30 -42.25 -19.00 -41.90
C ARG A 30 -41.16 -17.93 -42.11
N PRO A 31 -40.69 -17.72 -43.35
CA PRO A 31 -39.67 -16.71 -43.64
C PRO A 31 -40.23 -15.29 -43.48
N MET A 32 -39.34 -14.33 -43.22
CA MET A 32 -39.67 -12.92 -43.05
C MET A 32 -39.20 -12.10 -44.25
N CYS A 33 -39.88 -10.98 -44.50
CA CYS A 33 -39.49 -10.03 -45.54
C CYS A 33 -38.87 -8.80 -44.89
N ARG A 34 -37.56 -8.60 -45.09
CA ARG A 34 -36.80 -7.45 -44.56
C ARG A 34 -36.66 -6.37 -45.64
N PRO A 35 -36.84 -5.08 -45.33
CA PRO A 35 -36.54 -4.01 -46.28
C PRO A 35 -35.08 -4.08 -46.79
N LYS A 36 -34.87 -3.84 -48.08
CA LYS A 36 -33.53 -3.83 -48.70
C LYS A 36 -32.65 -2.67 -48.20
N ASP A 37 -33.25 -1.63 -47.63
CA ASP A 37 -32.61 -0.45 -47.03
C ASP A 37 -32.44 -0.57 -45.50
N ALA A 38 -32.48 -1.80 -44.97
CA ALA A 38 -32.25 -2.08 -43.56
C ALA A 38 -31.01 -2.97 -43.37
N CYS A 39 -30.60 -3.19 -42.13
CA CYS A 39 -29.66 -4.23 -41.74
C CYS A 39 -30.37 -5.42 -41.11
N ASP A 40 -29.70 -6.58 -41.11
CA ASP A 40 -30.22 -7.82 -40.51
C ASP A 40 -30.58 -7.59 -39.04
N HIS A 41 -31.75 -8.07 -38.62
CA HIS A 41 -32.10 -8.10 -37.22
C HIS A 41 -31.25 -9.14 -36.49
N PHE A 42 -30.76 -8.81 -35.31
CA PHE A 42 -29.99 -9.71 -34.48
C PHE A 42 -30.40 -9.58 -33.02
N ASP A 43 -30.29 -10.71 -32.32
CA ASP A 43 -30.44 -10.81 -30.88
C ASP A 43 -29.10 -11.19 -30.27
N VAL A 44 -28.80 -10.65 -29.09
CA VAL A 44 -27.59 -11.00 -28.33
C VAL A 44 -28.02 -11.78 -27.09
N VAL A 45 -27.60 -13.03 -26.99
CA VAL A 45 -27.87 -13.86 -25.80
C VAL A 45 -27.17 -13.24 -24.59
N HIS A 46 -27.88 -13.14 -23.47
CA HIS A 46 -27.43 -12.41 -22.26
C HIS A 46 -27.12 -10.92 -22.51
N GLY A 47 -27.82 -10.30 -23.44
CA GLY A 47 -27.68 -8.88 -23.73
C GLY A 47 -28.95 -8.27 -24.33
N GLN A 48 -28.93 -6.95 -24.42
CA GLN A 48 -29.98 -6.13 -24.98
C GLN A 48 -29.41 -5.27 -26.10
N VAL A 49 -30.14 -5.23 -27.22
CA VAL A 49 -29.82 -4.38 -28.37
C VAL A 49 -30.71 -3.13 -28.31
N SER A 50 -30.07 -1.98 -28.13
CA SER A 50 -30.71 -0.66 -28.19
C SER A 50 -30.16 0.13 -29.38
N GLY A 51 -30.71 1.30 -29.70
CA GLY A 51 -30.11 2.12 -30.74
C GLY A 51 -31.00 3.18 -31.34
N GLN A 52 -30.39 4.00 -32.19
CA GLN A 52 -31.08 5.06 -32.91
C GLN A 52 -31.70 4.46 -34.17
N LYS A 53 -33.03 4.29 -34.16
CA LYS A 53 -33.81 3.72 -35.26
C LYS A 53 -34.56 4.81 -36.01
N SER A 54 -34.33 4.91 -37.32
CA SER A 54 -35.06 5.82 -38.21
C SER A 54 -36.25 5.12 -38.88
N GLY A 55 -36.31 3.79 -38.84
CA GLY A 55 -37.22 2.96 -39.65
C GLY A 55 -38.27 2.14 -38.91
N GLY A 56 -38.71 2.55 -37.72
CA GLY A 56 -39.67 1.76 -36.93
C GLY A 56 -39.00 0.56 -36.26
N GLU A 57 -39.41 -0.67 -36.58
CA GLU A 57 -38.85 -1.88 -35.95
C GLU A 57 -37.44 -2.23 -36.45
N PHE A 58 -37.06 -1.79 -37.66
CA PHE A 58 -35.79 -2.12 -38.32
C PHE A 58 -34.76 -0.98 -38.23
N PHE A 59 -33.47 -1.36 -38.21
CA PHE A 59 -32.35 -0.44 -38.36
C PHE A 59 -32.11 -0.16 -39.85
N LYS A 60 -32.31 1.08 -40.28
CA LYS A 60 -32.09 1.53 -41.66
C LYS A 60 -30.65 1.94 -41.92
N LEU A 61 -30.30 2.14 -43.19
CA LEU A 61 -29.00 2.69 -43.59
C LEU A 61 -28.66 3.95 -42.77
N GLY A 62 -27.49 3.95 -42.12
CA GLY A 62 -27.02 5.03 -41.25
C GLY A 62 -27.48 4.96 -39.79
N ASP A 63 -28.38 4.04 -39.43
CA ASP A 63 -28.77 3.80 -38.04
C ASP A 63 -27.63 3.12 -37.25
N SER A 64 -27.67 3.24 -35.93
CA SER A 64 -26.69 2.59 -35.04
C SER A 64 -27.38 1.74 -33.97
N ALA A 65 -26.79 0.58 -33.70
CA ALA A 65 -27.17 -0.34 -32.65
C ALA A 65 -26.10 -0.38 -31.56
N PHE A 66 -26.52 -0.40 -30.31
CA PHE A 66 -25.67 -0.52 -29.12
C PHE A 66 -26.05 -1.79 -28.36
N VAL A 67 -25.05 -2.60 -28.05
CA VAL A 67 -25.21 -3.85 -27.30
C VAL A 67 -24.81 -3.62 -25.86
N THR A 68 -25.75 -3.85 -24.94
CA THR A 68 -25.51 -3.82 -23.49
C THR A 68 -25.71 -5.22 -22.94
N CYS A 69 -24.70 -5.77 -22.26
CA CYS A 69 -24.82 -7.10 -21.67
C CYS A 69 -25.58 -7.09 -20.34
N ASP A 70 -26.23 -8.20 -20.04
CA ASP A 70 -26.87 -8.44 -18.76
C ASP A 70 -25.83 -8.44 -17.63
N ARG A 71 -26.31 -8.27 -16.39
CA ARG A 71 -25.44 -8.25 -15.20
C ARG A 71 -24.66 -9.57 -15.10
N GLY A 72 -23.34 -9.47 -14.96
CA GLY A 72 -22.43 -10.63 -14.93
C GLY A 72 -21.84 -11.02 -16.29
N PHE A 73 -22.21 -10.31 -17.36
CA PHE A 73 -21.66 -10.48 -18.70
C PHE A 73 -20.99 -9.19 -19.18
N ARG A 74 -20.05 -9.31 -20.11
CA ARG A 74 -19.34 -8.21 -20.76
C ARG A 74 -19.33 -8.41 -22.26
N VAL A 75 -19.30 -7.29 -22.98
CA VAL A 75 -19.22 -7.30 -24.44
C VAL A 75 -17.85 -7.83 -24.87
N LYS A 76 -17.85 -8.84 -25.75
CA LYS A 76 -16.69 -9.31 -26.51
C LYS A 76 -16.91 -8.95 -27.97
N GLY A 77 -16.13 -7.99 -28.46
CA GLY A 77 -16.29 -7.36 -29.77
C GLY A 77 -16.50 -5.85 -29.61
N THR A 78 -17.04 -5.22 -30.63
CA THR A 78 -17.48 -3.81 -30.60
C THR A 78 -18.88 -3.72 -29.97
N ASP A 79 -19.09 -2.76 -29.06
CA ASP A 79 -20.38 -2.55 -28.40
C ASP A 79 -21.35 -1.67 -29.20
N GLN A 80 -20.87 -1.09 -30.31
CA GLN A 80 -21.65 -0.27 -31.22
C GLN A 80 -21.45 -0.70 -32.68
N LEU A 81 -22.56 -0.97 -33.35
CA LEU A 81 -22.63 -1.32 -34.77
C LEU A 81 -23.36 -0.24 -35.55
N TYR A 82 -22.98 -0.06 -36.80
CA TYR A 82 -23.56 0.89 -37.73
C TYR A 82 -24.07 0.16 -38.97
N CYS A 83 -25.28 0.50 -39.39
CA CYS A 83 -25.84 -0.03 -40.63
C CYS A 83 -25.26 0.73 -41.81
N ASP A 84 -24.44 0.05 -42.61
CA ASP A 84 -23.74 0.67 -43.73
C ASP A 84 -24.67 0.92 -44.93
N LYS A 85 -24.11 1.48 -46.01
CA LYS A 85 -24.83 1.80 -47.25
C LYS A 85 -25.28 0.56 -48.04
N ASP A 86 -24.69 -0.59 -47.76
CA ASP A 86 -24.93 -1.86 -48.44
C ASP A 86 -25.99 -2.70 -47.67
N GLY A 87 -26.52 -2.18 -46.56
CA GLY A 87 -27.51 -2.85 -45.73
C GLY A 87 -26.90 -3.95 -44.86
N LEU A 88 -25.61 -3.81 -44.53
CA LEU A 88 -24.84 -4.72 -43.68
C LEU A 88 -24.32 -4.00 -42.44
N TRP A 89 -24.11 -4.78 -41.38
CA TRP A 89 -23.42 -4.28 -40.20
C TRP A 89 -21.94 -4.09 -40.51
N ASN A 90 -21.37 -2.98 -40.03
CA ASN A 90 -19.98 -2.61 -40.27
C ASN A 90 -18.94 -3.50 -39.56
N ASP A 91 -19.38 -4.38 -38.66
CA ASP A 91 -18.55 -5.29 -37.87
C ASP A 91 -19.35 -6.54 -37.48
N ASP A 92 -18.66 -7.55 -36.96
CA ASP A 92 -19.27 -8.77 -36.46
C ASP A 92 -20.17 -8.48 -35.25
N ILE A 93 -21.30 -9.20 -35.16
CA ILE A 93 -22.23 -9.07 -34.04
C ILE A 93 -21.51 -9.47 -32.74
N PRO A 94 -21.43 -8.59 -31.72
CA PRO A 94 -20.69 -8.88 -30.50
C PRO A 94 -21.41 -9.93 -29.66
N THR A 95 -20.63 -10.60 -28.81
CA THR A 95 -21.15 -11.62 -27.90
C THR A 95 -21.03 -11.16 -26.45
N CYS A 96 -22.05 -11.42 -25.64
CA CYS A 96 -21.96 -11.24 -24.20
C CYS A 96 -21.35 -12.50 -23.57
N VAL A 97 -20.14 -12.35 -23.03
CA VAL A 97 -19.41 -13.43 -22.37
C VAL A 97 -19.38 -13.18 -20.87
N GLU A 98 -19.29 -14.24 -20.06
CA GLU A 98 -19.20 -14.10 -18.61
C GLU A 98 -18.05 -13.16 -18.21
N SER A 99 -18.33 -12.23 -17.30
CA SER A 99 -17.37 -11.25 -16.76
C SER A 99 -16.48 -11.85 -15.69
N ASN A 100 -16.13 -13.14 -15.83
CA ASN A 100 -15.29 -13.81 -14.86
C ASN A 100 -13.85 -13.32 -15.00
N CYS A 101 -13.23 -13.00 -13.88
CA CYS A 101 -11.81 -12.70 -13.84
C CYS A 101 -11.01 -13.98 -13.90
N THR A 102 -9.91 -13.95 -14.63
CA THR A 102 -8.96 -15.06 -14.65
C THR A 102 -8.02 -14.97 -13.46
N ARG A 103 -7.51 -16.13 -13.05
CA ARG A 103 -6.38 -16.21 -12.12
C ARG A 103 -5.18 -15.48 -12.71
N PHE A 104 -4.58 -14.58 -11.94
CA PHE A 104 -3.28 -13.98 -12.29
C PHE A 104 -2.17 -14.74 -11.58
N GLU A 105 -0.94 -14.58 -12.07
CA GLU A 105 0.25 -15.08 -11.39
C GLU A 105 0.69 -14.07 -10.32
N PRO A 106 0.62 -14.40 -9.01
CA PRO A 106 1.08 -13.51 -7.97
C PRO A 106 2.57 -13.23 -8.12
N GLY A 107 2.97 -12.00 -7.82
CA GLY A 107 4.39 -11.65 -7.72
C GLY A 107 5.09 -12.44 -6.59
N PRO A 108 6.44 -12.42 -6.54
CA PRO A 108 7.19 -13.13 -5.52
C PRO A 108 6.77 -12.67 -4.11
N HIS A 109 6.63 -13.64 -3.20
CA HIS A 109 6.24 -13.44 -1.80
C HIS A 109 4.82 -12.87 -1.57
N LEU A 110 4.02 -12.70 -2.63
CA LEU A 110 2.62 -12.27 -2.54
C LEU A 110 1.69 -13.49 -2.44
N GLN A 111 0.89 -13.52 -1.38
CA GLN A 111 -0.12 -14.55 -1.16
C GLN A 111 -1.52 -13.95 -1.28
N VAL A 112 -2.45 -14.76 -1.79
CA VAL A 112 -3.83 -14.36 -2.11
C VAL A 112 -4.78 -15.38 -1.50
N ASP A 113 -5.75 -14.92 -0.71
CA ASP A 113 -6.56 -15.83 0.12
C ASP A 113 -7.45 -16.81 -0.68
N GLU A 114 -8.05 -16.35 -1.78
CA GLU A 114 -8.92 -17.17 -2.64
C GLU A 114 -8.15 -18.16 -3.52
N PHE A 115 -6.82 -18.02 -3.61
CA PHE A 115 -5.99 -18.84 -4.51
C PHE A 115 -5.54 -20.16 -3.89
N LYS A 116 -6.01 -20.47 -2.67
CA LYS A 116 -5.76 -21.74 -1.96
C LYS A 116 -6.23 -22.95 -2.75
N ASP A 117 -7.31 -22.81 -3.52
CA ASP A 117 -7.70 -23.82 -4.51
C ASP A 117 -6.90 -23.59 -5.80
N MET A 118 -6.04 -24.55 -6.12
CA MET A 118 -5.16 -24.49 -7.28
C MET A 118 -5.90 -24.77 -8.60
N HIS A 119 -7.07 -25.42 -8.55
CA HIS A 119 -7.87 -25.74 -9.73
C HIS A 119 -8.83 -24.61 -10.12
N LYS A 120 -9.10 -23.66 -9.22
CA LYS A 120 -9.92 -22.48 -9.50
C LYS A 120 -9.15 -21.48 -10.36
N THR A 121 -9.53 -21.38 -11.63
CA THR A 121 -8.93 -20.48 -12.64
C THR A 121 -9.81 -19.31 -13.02
N GLN A 122 -11.11 -19.36 -12.68
CA GLN A 122 -12.09 -18.32 -12.95
C GLN A 122 -12.78 -17.87 -11.66
N PHE A 123 -13.03 -16.57 -11.57
CA PHE A 123 -13.64 -15.90 -10.42
C PHE A 123 -14.80 -15.05 -10.91
N THR A 124 -15.98 -15.21 -10.30
CA THR A 124 -17.19 -14.49 -10.70
C THR A 124 -17.08 -12.99 -10.45
N GLU A 125 -17.79 -12.18 -11.21
CA GLU A 125 -17.93 -10.74 -10.98
C GLU A 125 -18.30 -10.46 -9.51
N GLY A 126 -17.61 -9.48 -8.90
CA GLY A 126 -17.80 -9.15 -7.48
C GLY A 126 -17.03 -10.03 -6.49
N THR A 127 -16.26 -11.03 -6.95
CA THR A 127 -15.35 -11.79 -6.06
C THR A 127 -14.32 -10.85 -5.44
N PHE A 128 -14.12 -10.95 -4.12
CA PHE A 128 -13.14 -10.17 -3.38
C PHE A 128 -11.94 -11.03 -2.99
N ILE A 129 -10.73 -10.53 -3.27
CA ILE A 129 -9.48 -11.16 -2.86
C ILE A 129 -8.70 -10.23 -1.95
N ASN A 130 -8.09 -10.81 -0.90
CA ASN A 130 -7.17 -10.10 -0.04
C ASN A 130 -5.73 -10.50 -0.37
N PHE A 131 -4.86 -9.51 -0.27
CA PHE A 131 -3.44 -9.65 -0.48
C PHE A 131 -2.72 -9.64 0.86
N ARG A 132 -1.75 -10.54 0.99
CA ARG A 132 -0.83 -10.57 2.12
C ARG A 132 0.57 -10.91 1.61
N CYS A 133 1.59 -10.38 2.27
CA CYS A 133 2.96 -10.78 1.99
C CYS A 133 3.38 -11.90 2.94
N GLU A 134 4.35 -12.70 2.50
CA GLU A 134 5.08 -13.61 3.39
C GLU A 134 5.78 -12.85 4.53
N ASP A 135 6.05 -13.54 5.62
CA ASP A 135 6.77 -12.97 6.77
C ASP A 135 8.13 -12.39 6.33
N GLY A 136 8.46 -11.21 6.84
CA GLY A 136 9.66 -10.47 6.42
C GLY A 136 9.48 -9.61 5.17
N TYR A 137 8.27 -9.52 4.61
CA TYR A 137 7.94 -8.63 3.49
C TYR A 137 6.79 -7.67 3.85
N LEU A 138 6.88 -6.45 3.35
CA LEU A 138 5.89 -5.41 3.49
C LEU A 138 5.10 -5.26 2.19
N LEU A 139 3.77 -5.19 2.31
CA LEU A 139 2.90 -4.96 1.18
C LEU A 139 2.92 -3.50 0.74
N GLU A 140 3.29 -3.27 -0.52
CA GLU A 140 3.31 -1.96 -1.17
C GLU A 140 2.21 -1.92 -2.24
N GLY A 141 1.11 -1.24 -1.94
CA GLY A 141 -0.04 -1.10 -2.85
C GLY A 141 -1.37 -1.39 -2.17
N ALA A 142 -2.33 -1.88 -2.94
CA ALA A 142 -3.67 -2.21 -2.46
C ALA A 142 -3.66 -3.47 -1.57
N LEU A 143 -4.47 -3.47 -0.51
CA LEU A 143 -4.65 -4.62 0.39
C LEU A 143 -5.60 -5.69 -0.16
N SER A 144 -6.43 -5.31 -1.13
CA SER A 144 -7.42 -6.19 -1.74
C SER A 144 -7.72 -5.77 -3.17
N SER A 145 -8.36 -6.66 -3.91
CA SER A 145 -8.91 -6.39 -5.24
C SER A 145 -10.27 -7.05 -5.37
N VAL A 146 -11.10 -6.49 -6.25
CA VAL A 146 -12.42 -7.01 -6.60
C VAL A 146 -12.43 -7.36 -8.08
N CYS A 147 -13.00 -8.51 -8.41
CA CYS A 147 -13.24 -8.89 -9.79
C CYS A 147 -14.32 -7.97 -10.37
N SER A 148 -13.96 -7.18 -11.39
CA SER A 148 -14.89 -6.33 -12.09
C SER A 148 -14.65 -6.23 -13.60
N ASN A 149 -15.70 -6.41 -14.38
CA ASN A 149 -15.69 -6.40 -15.85
C ASN A 149 -14.65 -7.37 -16.45
N GLY A 150 -14.50 -8.55 -15.85
CA GLY A 150 -13.53 -9.56 -16.30
C GLY A 150 -12.06 -9.24 -15.96
N GLY A 151 -11.79 -8.23 -15.12
CA GLY A 151 -10.45 -7.89 -14.64
C GLY A 151 -10.41 -7.63 -13.13
N TRP A 152 -9.25 -7.85 -12.52
CA TRP A 152 -9.03 -7.47 -11.12
C TRP A 152 -8.84 -5.96 -11.02
N TYR A 153 -9.65 -5.31 -10.19
CA TYR A 153 -9.62 -3.86 -10.03
C TYR A 153 -8.31 -3.38 -9.37
N GLY A 154 -7.76 -2.29 -9.91
CA GLY A 154 -6.58 -1.62 -9.37
C GLY A 154 -5.25 -2.20 -9.84
N ARG A 155 -4.15 -1.59 -9.37
CA ARG A 155 -2.79 -2.10 -9.65
C ARG A 155 -2.45 -3.20 -8.65
N MET A 156 -1.92 -4.31 -9.14
CA MET A 156 -1.48 -5.41 -8.30
C MET A 156 -0.38 -4.93 -7.33
N PRO A 157 -0.48 -5.23 -6.02
CA PRO A 157 0.52 -4.83 -5.05
C PRO A 157 1.82 -5.62 -5.22
N LYS A 158 2.88 -5.13 -4.60
CA LYS A 158 4.19 -5.80 -4.57
C LYS A 158 4.61 -6.03 -3.13
N CYS A 159 5.29 -7.14 -2.89
CA CYS A 159 5.90 -7.43 -1.59
C CYS A 159 7.35 -6.97 -1.60
N LYS A 160 7.67 -6.01 -0.74
CA LYS A 160 9.02 -5.46 -0.59
C LYS A 160 9.67 -6.02 0.66
N GLN A 161 10.88 -6.55 0.52
CA GLN A 161 11.60 -7.12 1.66
C GLN A 161 11.82 -6.06 2.75
N ILE A 162 11.42 -6.38 3.98
CA ILE A 162 11.67 -5.55 5.15
C ILE A 162 13.15 -5.71 5.52
N ARG A 163 13.83 -4.58 5.68
CA ARG A 163 15.23 -4.53 6.05
C ARG A 163 15.44 -3.52 7.17
N CYS A 164 16.15 -3.94 8.21
CA CYS A 164 16.64 -3.06 9.24
C CYS A 164 17.81 -2.20 8.74
N GLY A 165 18.11 -1.11 9.45
CA GLY A 165 19.29 -0.30 9.17
C GLY A 165 20.59 -1.04 9.47
N SER A 166 21.65 -0.78 8.71
CA SER A 166 22.96 -1.38 8.97
C SER A 166 23.50 -0.95 10.35
N LEU A 167 23.89 -1.92 11.16
CA LEU A 167 24.54 -1.68 12.45
C LEU A 167 26.02 -1.38 12.26
N ARG A 168 26.59 -0.61 13.19
CA ARG A 168 28.03 -0.31 13.23
C ARG A 168 28.66 -0.93 14.46
N ALA A 169 29.93 -1.30 14.35
CA ALA A 169 30.70 -1.78 15.49
C ALA A 169 30.78 -0.68 16.57
N PRO A 170 30.61 -1.03 17.86
CA PRO A 170 30.83 -0.09 18.94
C PRO A 170 32.30 0.33 18.99
N ARG A 171 32.57 1.57 19.40
CA ARG A 171 33.94 2.03 19.62
C ARG A 171 34.62 1.15 20.65
N ASN A 172 35.84 0.68 20.36
CA ASN A 172 36.58 -0.29 21.17
C ASN A 172 35.88 -1.65 21.32
N GLY A 173 35.10 -2.06 20.31
CA GLY A 173 34.53 -3.38 20.22
C GLY A 173 34.34 -3.82 18.77
N TRP A 174 33.68 -4.95 18.61
CA TRP A 174 33.46 -5.62 17.34
C TRP A 174 31.99 -6.02 17.20
N ILE A 175 31.60 -6.29 15.94
CA ILE A 175 30.29 -6.81 15.57
C ILE A 175 30.50 -8.00 14.63
N THR A 176 29.79 -9.09 14.83
CA THR A 176 29.65 -10.18 13.85
C THR A 176 28.25 -10.13 13.27
N SER A 177 28.14 -9.81 11.98
CA SER A 177 26.88 -9.69 11.24
C SER A 177 27.07 -10.16 9.81
N ASN A 178 26.05 -10.78 9.21
CA ASN A 178 26.11 -11.35 7.86
C ASN A 178 25.96 -10.33 6.70
N TYR A 179 26.25 -9.05 6.93
CA TYR A 179 26.00 -7.90 6.02
C TYR A 179 24.52 -7.67 5.62
N SER A 180 23.70 -8.72 5.58
CA SER A 180 22.25 -8.68 5.46
C SER A 180 21.63 -8.08 6.73
N THR A 181 20.52 -7.37 6.52
CA THR A 181 19.70 -6.77 7.57
C THR A 181 18.24 -7.15 7.40
N ALA A 182 17.97 -8.32 6.79
CA ALA A 182 16.63 -8.84 6.61
C ALA A 182 16.04 -9.25 7.96
N VAL A 183 14.70 -9.30 8.02
CA VAL A 183 14.01 -9.80 9.20
C VAL A 183 14.53 -11.18 9.57
N GLY A 184 14.81 -11.38 10.85
CA GLY A 184 15.36 -12.62 11.38
C GLY A 184 16.87 -12.63 11.51
N ASP A 185 17.60 -11.79 10.77
CA ASP A 185 19.06 -11.68 10.87
C ASP A 185 19.47 -11.26 12.28
N THR A 186 20.62 -11.77 12.73
CA THR A 186 21.17 -11.47 14.05
C THR A 186 22.56 -10.86 13.94
N ALA A 187 22.83 -9.90 14.82
CA ALA A 187 24.14 -9.30 15.00
C ALA A 187 24.58 -9.49 16.44
N SER A 188 25.80 -9.99 16.63
CA SER A 188 26.40 -10.14 17.95
C SER A 188 27.51 -9.12 18.15
N PHE A 189 27.66 -8.66 19.38
CA PHE A 189 28.58 -7.60 19.76
C PHE A 189 29.53 -8.07 20.85
N GLY A 190 30.77 -7.60 20.77
CA GLY A 190 31.75 -7.81 21.83
C GLY A 190 32.67 -6.61 21.97
N CYS A 191 33.40 -6.58 23.09
CA CYS A 191 34.35 -5.50 23.37
C CYS A 191 35.78 -6.01 23.33
N PHE A 192 36.72 -5.15 22.92
CA PHE A 192 38.13 -5.47 22.97
C PHE A 192 38.63 -5.51 24.42
N GLN A 193 39.83 -6.07 24.60
CA GLN A 193 40.45 -6.20 25.92
C GLN A 193 40.50 -4.86 26.66
N GLY A 194 40.14 -4.88 27.95
CA GLY A 194 40.09 -3.69 28.79
C GLY A 194 38.73 -2.96 28.78
N TYR A 195 37.73 -3.47 28.06
CA TYR A 195 36.38 -2.89 28.00
C TYR A 195 35.30 -3.92 28.40
N VAL A 196 34.13 -3.41 28.79
CA VAL A 196 32.92 -4.17 29.17
C VAL A 196 31.77 -3.73 28.27
N LEU A 197 30.97 -4.69 27.83
CA LEU A 197 29.79 -4.45 26.99
C LEU A 197 28.62 -3.95 27.86
N MET A 198 28.03 -2.83 27.45
CA MET A 198 26.76 -2.30 27.96
C MET A 198 25.71 -2.38 26.86
N GLY A 199 24.49 -2.79 27.21
CA GLY A 199 23.41 -3.02 26.26
C GLY A 199 23.32 -4.49 25.83
N SER A 200 22.64 -4.76 24.71
CA SER A 200 22.43 -6.13 24.21
C SER A 200 23.67 -6.68 23.51
N ASP A 201 24.08 -7.88 23.89
CA ASP A 201 25.16 -8.68 23.27
C ASP A 201 24.75 -9.31 21.94
N ARG A 202 23.45 -9.54 21.75
CA ARG A 202 22.85 -9.96 20.48
C ARG A 202 21.61 -9.15 20.17
N ARG A 203 21.47 -8.71 18.92
CA ARG A 203 20.27 -8.03 18.40
C ARG A 203 19.76 -8.77 17.17
N ARG A 204 18.43 -8.82 17.00
CA ARG A 204 17.73 -9.43 15.87
C ARG A 204 16.92 -8.36 15.12
N CYS A 205 16.90 -8.43 13.79
CA CYS A 205 16.02 -7.59 12.98
C CYS A 205 14.57 -8.12 13.04
N ASP A 206 13.65 -7.29 13.50
CA ASP A 206 12.23 -7.63 13.68
C ASP A 206 11.36 -7.16 12.49
N ASN A 207 10.10 -7.62 12.47
CA ASN A 207 9.12 -7.33 11.42
C ASN A 207 8.73 -5.85 11.30
N ASP A 208 9.05 -5.03 12.31
CA ASP A 208 8.84 -3.57 12.26
C ASP A 208 9.99 -2.84 11.54
N GLY A 209 10.99 -3.57 11.05
CA GLY A 209 12.19 -3.02 10.43
C GLY A 209 13.18 -2.42 11.44
N GLN A 210 13.06 -2.74 12.73
CA GLN A 210 13.99 -2.31 13.75
C GLN A 210 14.78 -3.47 14.35
N TRP A 211 15.98 -3.16 14.85
CA TRP A 211 16.77 -4.11 15.62
C TRP A 211 16.27 -4.12 17.06
N ASN A 212 15.90 -5.29 17.56
CA ASN A 212 15.49 -5.46 18.95
C ASN A 212 16.61 -5.15 19.95
N GLY A 213 16.27 -5.10 21.23
CA GLY A 213 17.22 -4.83 22.30
C GLY A 213 17.79 -3.41 22.29
N THR A 214 18.82 -3.20 23.10
CA THR A 214 19.45 -1.88 23.29
C THR A 214 20.79 -1.78 22.56
N PRO A 215 21.18 -0.59 22.05
CA PRO A 215 22.47 -0.41 21.38
C PRO A 215 23.67 -0.80 22.26
N ALA A 216 24.57 -1.61 21.70
CA ALA A 216 25.81 -2.02 22.35
C ALA A 216 26.81 -0.87 22.49
N ARG A 217 27.40 -0.70 23.68
CA ARG A 217 28.46 0.28 23.97
C ARG A 217 29.57 -0.36 24.80
N CYS A 218 30.82 -0.20 24.37
CA CYS A 218 31.97 -0.67 25.14
C CYS A 218 32.51 0.43 26.06
N VAL A 219 32.62 0.11 27.35
CA VAL A 219 33.04 1.04 28.40
C VAL A 219 34.30 0.50 29.08
N PRO A 220 35.34 1.30 29.34
CA PRO A 220 36.56 0.82 29.99
C PRO A 220 36.29 0.09 31.32
N LYS A 221 36.92 -1.07 31.54
CA LYS A 221 36.82 -1.86 32.78
C LYS A 221 37.11 -1.03 34.02
N ARG A 222 38.13 -0.17 33.98
CA ARG A 222 38.47 0.77 35.07
C ARG A 222 37.29 1.66 35.53
N ILE A 223 36.39 2.02 34.62
CA ILE A 223 35.19 2.81 34.95
C ILE A 223 34.18 1.92 35.66
N MET A 224 34.00 0.68 35.20
CA MET A 224 33.11 -0.29 35.86
C MET A 224 33.64 -0.76 37.22
N GLU A 225 34.95 -0.95 37.37
CA GLU A 225 35.59 -1.26 38.65
C GLU A 225 35.49 -0.10 39.65
N ALA A 226 35.46 1.15 39.17
CA ALA A 226 35.15 2.31 39.99
C ALA A 226 33.69 2.29 40.45
N ARG A 227 32.74 1.88 39.59
CA ARG A 227 31.33 1.63 39.93
C ARG A 227 31.22 0.59 41.04
N ASP A 228 31.88 -0.55 40.89
CA ASP A 228 31.76 -1.63 41.87
C ASP A 228 32.36 -1.31 43.25
N ARG A 229 33.36 -0.43 43.32
CA ARG A 229 33.90 0.05 44.60
C ARG A 229 33.17 1.26 45.20
N HIS A 230 32.55 2.12 44.39
CA HIS A 230 32.07 3.42 44.85
C HIS A 230 30.56 3.66 44.66
N GLY A 231 29.81 2.71 44.10
CA GLY A 231 28.36 2.81 43.86
C GLY A 231 28.02 3.13 42.40
N CYS A 232 27.25 4.19 42.14
CA CYS A 232 26.95 4.66 40.80
C CYS A 232 28.16 5.33 40.14
N LEU A 233 28.16 5.36 38.80
CA LEU A 233 29.10 6.17 38.04
C LEU A 233 28.79 7.65 38.20
N ASP A 234 29.81 8.51 38.11
CA ASP A 234 29.59 9.96 38.05
C ASP A 234 28.68 10.29 36.86
N PRO A 235 27.48 10.87 37.08
CA PRO A 235 26.54 11.18 36.02
C PRO A 235 27.06 12.29 35.10
N GLY A 236 27.97 13.13 35.58
CA GLY A 236 28.53 14.26 34.85
C GLY A 236 27.60 15.49 34.86
N ALA A 237 28.20 16.66 34.67
CA ALA A 237 27.46 17.92 34.64
C ALA A 237 26.70 18.10 33.30
N PRO A 238 25.49 18.66 33.32
CA PRO A 238 24.77 19.02 32.11
C PRO A 238 25.45 20.17 31.36
N ASP A 239 25.34 20.19 30.03
CA ASP A 239 25.77 21.33 29.22
C ASP A 239 25.10 22.62 29.68
N ASN A 240 25.88 23.69 29.86
CA ASN A 240 25.41 24.97 30.42
C ASN A 240 24.80 24.86 31.83
N GLY A 241 25.24 23.87 32.60
CA GLY A 241 24.91 23.71 34.00
C GLY A 241 26.07 23.12 34.80
N PHE A 242 25.78 22.78 36.04
CA PHE A 242 26.75 22.28 36.99
C PHE A 242 26.14 21.18 37.86
N GLN A 243 26.98 20.22 38.20
CA GLN A 243 26.70 19.18 39.17
C GLN A 243 27.23 19.61 40.53
N LEU A 244 26.37 19.60 41.56
CA LEU A 244 26.73 20.10 42.89
C LEU A 244 27.58 19.10 43.69
N ARG A 245 27.36 17.80 43.53
CA ARG A 245 28.13 16.74 44.20
C ARG A 245 29.16 16.14 43.24
N ARG A 246 30.45 16.17 43.57
CA ARG A 246 31.53 15.71 42.67
C ARG A 246 32.15 14.36 43.04
N THR A 247 31.85 13.80 44.21
CA THR A 247 32.46 12.56 44.72
C THR A 247 31.48 11.73 45.56
N ASN A 248 31.89 10.50 45.91
CA ASN A 248 31.18 9.56 46.78
C ASN A 248 29.77 9.20 46.29
N PHE A 249 29.67 8.63 45.10
CA PHE A 249 28.39 8.26 44.47
C PHE A 249 27.86 6.89 44.92
N GLN A 250 27.79 6.64 46.23
CA GLN A 250 27.34 5.35 46.77
C GLN A 250 25.85 5.10 46.54
N VAL A 251 25.41 3.83 46.65
CA VAL A 251 23.97 3.50 46.66
C VAL A 251 23.26 4.30 47.74
N GLY A 252 22.13 4.92 47.39
CA GLY A 252 21.38 5.85 48.24
C GLY A 252 21.86 7.31 48.19
N SER A 253 22.95 7.62 47.47
CA SER A 253 23.42 8.99 47.32
C SER A 253 22.59 9.81 46.33
N ASP A 254 22.39 11.08 46.64
CA ASP A 254 21.75 12.04 45.72
C ASP A 254 22.78 12.99 45.07
N VAL A 255 22.52 13.31 43.81
CA VAL A 255 23.23 14.32 43.02
C VAL A 255 22.22 15.36 42.56
N THR A 256 22.45 16.62 42.93
CA THR A 256 21.64 17.76 42.49
C THR A 256 22.38 18.57 41.44
N PHE A 257 21.66 19.02 40.43
CA PHE A 257 22.16 19.85 39.34
C PHE A 257 21.59 21.25 39.46
N ALA A 258 22.26 22.21 38.83
CA ALA A 258 21.72 23.53 38.60
C ALA A 258 22.22 24.09 37.27
N CYS A 259 21.43 24.96 36.66
CA CYS A 259 21.76 25.56 35.38
C CYS A 259 22.50 26.88 35.57
N GLN A 260 23.36 27.22 34.61
CA GLN A 260 23.99 28.54 34.57
C GLN A 260 22.95 29.66 34.41
N PRO A 261 23.26 30.90 34.82
CA PRO A 261 22.37 32.04 34.63
C PRO A 261 21.92 32.18 33.17
N GLY A 262 20.61 32.39 32.95
CA GLY A 262 20.02 32.47 31.61
C GLY A 262 19.52 31.14 31.02
N TYR A 263 19.76 30.02 31.72
CA TYR A 263 19.28 28.70 31.35
C TYR A 263 18.24 28.19 32.35
N HIS A 264 17.28 27.41 31.86
CA HIS A 264 16.27 26.73 32.68
C HIS A 264 16.43 25.22 32.54
N MET A 265 16.12 24.50 33.61
CA MET A 265 16.29 23.06 33.67
C MET A 265 15.08 22.33 33.09
N ARG A 266 15.34 21.28 32.30
CA ARG A 266 14.34 20.32 31.87
C ARG A 266 14.75 18.90 32.30
N GLY A 267 13.94 18.30 33.17
CA GLY A 267 14.20 16.99 33.76
C GLY A 267 14.29 17.07 35.29
N ASN A 268 14.84 16.04 35.91
CA ASN A 268 14.95 15.95 37.36
C ASN A 268 16.16 16.75 37.85
N ALA A 269 15.92 17.72 38.75
CA ALA A 269 16.99 18.51 39.36
C ALA A 269 17.87 17.70 40.30
N THR A 270 17.32 16.66 40.90
CA THR A 270 18.03 15.74 41.78
C THR A 270 17.78 14.31 41.31
N ILE A 271 18.86 13.53 41.23
CA ILE A 271 18.81 12.10 40.91
C ILE A 271 19.49 11.31 42.02
N SER A 272 19.02 10.09 42.24
CA SER A 272 19.41 9.21 43.35
C SER A 272 20.05 7.94 42.81
N CYS A 273 21.14 7.49 43.42
CA CYS A 273 21.78 6.24 43.06
C CYS A 273 20.98 5.07 43.66
N ARG A 274 20.41 4.21 42.82
CA ARG A 274 19.59 3.07 43.23
C ARG A 274 20.45 1.84 43.53
N GLU A 275 19.84 0.80 44.10
CA GLU A 275 20.52 -0.46 44.47
C GLU A 275 21.11 -1.21 43.26
N ASP A 276 20.53 -1.03 42.07
CA ASP A 276 21.03 -1.55 40.79
C ASP A 276 22.29 -0.82 40.29
N LYS A 277 22.81 0.16 41.06
CA LYS A 277 23.93 1.05 40.71
C LYS A 277 23.65 1.87 39.45
N GLU A 278 22.37 2.16 39.19
CA GLU A 278 21.92 3.13 38.18
C GLU A 278 21.27 4.36 38.84
N TRP A 279 21.28 5.47 38.11
CA TRP A 279 20.64 6.70 38.56
C TRP A 279 19.12 6.66 38.35
N SER A 280 18.38 7.28 39.28
CA SER A 280 16.92 7.32 39.26
C SER A 280 16.34 8.00 38.01
N ALA A 281 17.08 8.92 37.40
CA ALA A 281 16.78 9.55 36.14
C ALA A 281 18.06 9.93 35.37
N ALA A 282 17.91 10.34 34.11
CA ALA A 282 19.00 10.89 33.31
C ALA A 282 19.42 12.29 33.78
N VAL A 283 20.65 12.70 33.44
CA VAL A 283 21.14 14.07 33.66
C VAL A 283 20.21 15.07 32.96
N PRO A 284 19.75 16.14 33.65
CA PRO A 284 18.79 17.09 33.09
C PRO A 284 19.41 17.94 31.98
N LEU A 285 18.59 18.54 31.12
CA LEU A 285 19.06 19.47 30.10
C LEU A 285 18.93 20.91 30.60
N CYS A 286 19.99 21.72 30.48
CA CYS A 286 19.91 23.16 30.71
C CYS A 286 19.71 23.87 29.36
N LEU A 287 18.53 24.46 29.17
CA LEU A 287 18.11 25.10 27.94
C LEU A 287 18.11 26.62 28.11
N GLY A 288 18.75 27.34 27.19
CA GLY A 288 18.78 28.81 27.23
C GLY A 288 17.37 29.39 27.07
N LYS A 289 17.07 30.51 27.73
CA LYS A 289 15.81 31.25 27.56
C LYS A 289 15.55 31.75 26.12
N PHE A 290 16.53 31.63 25.22
CA PHE A 290 16.43 31.90 23.77
C PHE A 290 16.76 30.69 22.89
N TYR A 291 16.56 29.46 23.37
CA TYR A 291 16.69 28.28 22.52
C TYR A 291 15.57 28.29 21.46
N TYR A 292 15.89 28.83 20.28
CA TYR A 292 15.03 28.82 19.11
C TYR A 292 14.73 27.37 18.74
N ASP A 293 13.49 26.94 19.01
CA ASP A 293 12.99 25.64 18.58
C ASP A 293 12.86 25.62 17.05
N LYS A 294 13.87 25.05 16.37
CA LYS A 294 13.88 24.86 14.91
C LYS A 294 12.68 24.05 14.40
N ARG A 295 11.93 23.34 15.26
CA ARG A 295 10.78 22.52 14.84
C ARG A 295 9.50 23.34 14.65
N ARG A 296 9.40 24.55 15.22
CA ARG A 296 8.23 25.44 15.06
C ARG A 296 8.24 26.30 13.81
N PHE A 297 9.34 26.33 13.05
CA PHE A 297 9.51 27.19 11.87
C PHE A 297 10.12 26.47 10.67
N ALA A 298 9.90 25.16 10.53
CA ALA A 298 10.13 24.50 9.24
C ALA A 298 9.23 25.18 8.19
N GLY A 299 9.81 26.04 7.35
CA GLY A 299 9.13 26.70 6.23
C GLY A 299 8.88 28.22 6.34
N ARG A 300 9.48 28.96 7.29
CA ARG A 300 9.40 30.45 7.28
C ARG A 300 10.76 31.10 7.03
N THR A 301 10.78 32.05 6.12
CA THR A 301 12.00 32.77 5.69
C THR A 301 12.42 33.82 6.73
N LEU A 302 13.71 34.16 6.74
CA LEU A 302 14.33 35.18 7.62
C LEU A 302 13.60 36.55 7.59
N SER A 303 12.87 36.84 6.51
CA SER A 303 12.03 38.03 6.35
C SER A 303 10.86 38.12 7.35
N ASP A 304 10.26 36.99 7.72
CA ASP A 304 9.05 36.98 8.57
C ASP A 304 9.37 37.24 10.04
N VAL A 305 10.59 36.90 10.46
CA VAL A 305 11.08 37.10 11.83
C VAL A 305 11.44 38.56 12.08
N ALA A 306 11.97 39.26 11.07
CA ALA A 306 12.30 40.69 11.16
C ALA A 306 11.05 41.58 11.32
N ALA A 307 9.93 41.22 10.66
CA ALA A 307 8.69 41.99 10.73
C ALA A 307 8.04 41.98 12.14
N LYS A 308 8.20 40.89 12.91
CA LYS A 308 7.67 40.80 14.28
C LYS A 308 8.52 41.53 15.31
N ILE A 309 9.83 41.65 15.10
CA ILE A 309 10.72 42.40 16.00
C ILE A 309 10.46 43.91 15.88
N LEU A 310 10.10 44.40 14.68
CA LEU A 310 9.74 45.81 14.48
C LEU A 310 8.33 46.16 15.01
N ALA A 311 7.38 45.21 15.00
CA ALA A 311 6.03 45.45 15.50
C ALA A 311 5.94 45.58 17.04
N VAL A 312 6.88 44.98 17.78
CA VAL A 312 6.91 45.07 19.26
C VAL A 312 7.50 46.40 19.75
N ASN A 313 8.34 47.07 18.94
CA ASN A 313 8.90 48.37 19.30
C ASN A 313 8.01 49.57 18.93
N ALA A 314 6.95 49.37 18.14
CA ALA A 314 6.01 50.43 17.75
C ALA A 314 4.82 50.61 18.72
N SER A 315 4.72 49.79 19.78
CA SER A 315 3.66 49.88 20.81
C SER A 315 4.16 50.42 22.16
N ARG A 316 5.36 51.02 22.18
CA ARG A 316 5.96 51.63 23.38
C ARG A 316 6.34 53.12 23.23
N HIS A 317 5.77 53.82 22.26
CA HIS A 317 5.74 55.29 22.23
C HIS A 317 4.35 55.79 21.88
#